data_AF-A0A8J7XV34-F1
#
_entry.id   AF-A0A8J7XV34-F1
#
_cell.length_a   1.000
_cell.length_b   1.000
_cell.length_c   1.000
_cell.angle_alpha   90.00
_cell.angle_beta   90.00
_cell.angle_gamma   90.00
#
_symmetry.space_group_name_H-M   'P 1'
#
loop_
_entity.id
_entity.type
_entity.pdbx_description
1 polymer ?
#
loop_
_entity_poly.entity_id
_entity_poly.type
_entity_poly.pdbx_seq_one_letter_code
_entity_poly.pdbx_strand_id
1 'polypeptide(L)'
;MKVKGVLLGFVLLGLVHAQSGQPLFSEYAGNPVFAPGRAYYPTVIYDSSHFGDVYAGGFPYYKMWYTSAAGIALAYSPDRLTWNQYGPVSGLLASAHHAHVIYDRNGFGGTAIHYKMWFWDTAVSIYSLAALKYAESSDGINWVWQSVTQDAVYPLVTGVSPNWNRGTYGPVDVFYNPSGSSTLDDTTVWNNTYVMYYDGTTGGIEQVGLAYSVNGLHWKRYGNQPVLPITPGQWDSSYAGFGTVVRLPNGYHFFYSGGQTAMHQGIGYAFSPNGIIWCKAANPIFHISDGVSWRSVRCYTPSVIAKVSGQTVYLHMWFTGDDGSNRAIGYAVSTYVLPQQGVVQKEREERDIQQQMVPLAQFNFTECCERNEDIAADLLDTLKGIDEDIPEYREALEYLEQARYSCLKSRELTASGNAVAGNYFALQACGLYAQALEILQILVAQME
;
A
#
# COMPACT_ATOMS: atom_id res chain seq x y z
N MET A 1 2.82 -53.15 17.94
CA MET A 1 1.86 -52.02 17.90
C MET A 1 2.65 -50.73 17.74
N LYS A 2 2.49 -50.07 16.57
CA LYS A 2 3.02 -48.73 16.31
C LYS A 2 2.00 -47.71 16.81
N VAL A 3 2.43 -46.73 17.61
CA VAL A 3 1.78 -45.42 17.65
C VAL A 3 2.89 -44.38 17.58
N LYS A 4 3.03 -43.75 16.41
CA LYS A 4 3.79 -42.52 16.17
C LYS A 4 2.79 -41.47 15.73
N GLY A 5 2.97 -40.24 16.21
CA GLY A 5 2.58 -39.04 15.48
C GLY A 5 1.57 -38.15 16.20
N VAL A 6 2.07 -37.25 17.06
CA VAL A 6 1.48 -35.93 17.32
C VAL A 6 2.65 -34.98 17.60
N LEU A 7 2.51 -33.71 17.23
CA LEU A 7 3.50 -32.60 17.20
C LEU A 7 4.38 -32.52 15.95
N LEU A 8 3.80 -32.13 14.80
CA LEU A 8 4.55 -31.41 13.76
C LEU A 8 3.75 -30.28 13.07
N GLY A 9 2.46 -30.10 13.39
CA GLY A 9 1.58 -29.14 12.69
C GLY A 9 1.68 -27.68 13.15
N PHE A 10 1.91 -27.43 14.44
CA PHE A 10 1.94 -26.05 14.97
C PHE A 10 3.29 -25.34 14.78
N VAL A 11 4.40 -26.08 14.70
CA VAL A 11 5.74 -25.50 14.55
C VAL A 11 6.01 -25.06 13.10
N LEU A 12 5.47 -25.77 12.10
CA LEU A 12 5.64 -25.41 10.69
C LEU A 12 4.91 -24.12 10.31
N LEU A 13 3.70 -23.89 10.83
CA LEU A 13 2.95 -22.65 10.57
C LEU A 13 3.64 -21.41 11.17
N GLY A 14 4.31 -21.55 12.32
CA GLY A 14 5.08 -20.45 12.93
C GLY A 14 6.36 -20.06 12.17
N LEU A 15 6.99 -21.01 11.46
CA LEU A 15 8.27 -20.80 10.75
C LEU A 15 8.11 -20.09 9.40
N VAL A 16 6.99 -20.25 8.70
CA VAL A 16 6.77 -19.63 7.37
C VAL A 16 6.57 -18.11 7.47
N HIS A 17 6.05 -17.61 8.59
CA HIS A 17 5.78 -16.18 8.81
C HIS A 17 7.03 -15.36 9.14
N ALA A 18 8.12 -15.99 9.60
CA ALA A 18 9.31 -15.29 10.07
C ALA A 18 10.22 -14.78 8.93
N GLN A 19 10.16 -15.38 7.75
CA GLN A 19 11.14 -15.12 6.68
C GLN A 19 10.74 -13.98 5.71
N SER A 20 9.50 -13.46 5.71
CA SER A 20 9.07 -12.36 4.84
C SER A 20 9.00 -10.97 5.52
N GLY A 21 9.28 -10.90 6.82
CA GLY A 21 9.03 -9.68 7.62
C GLY A 21 7.54 -9.33 7.75
N GLN A 22 6.62 -10.22 7.33
CA GLN A 22 5.17 -10.06 7.53
C GLN A 22 4.84 -10.13 9.03
N PRO A 23 4.17 -9.11 9.59
CA PRO A 23 3.75 -9.15 10.99
C PRO A 23 2.77 -10.30 11.24
N LEU A 24 3.05 -11.07 12.30
CA LEU A 24 2.15 -12.12 12.80
C LEU A 24 0.98 -11.49 13.53
N PHE A 25 -0.22 -11.51 12.93
CA PHE A 25 -1.44 -11.05 13.57
C PHE A 25 -2.15 -12.17 14.32
N SER A 26 -2.66 -11.84 15.50
CA SER A 26 -3.59 -12.66 16.27
C SER A 26 -4.94 -11.97 16.33
N GLU A 27 -6.00 -12.64 15.86
CA GLU A 27 -7.36 -12.15 15.99
C GLU A 27 -7.80 -12.14 17.46
N TYR A 28 -8.61 -11.13 17.83
CA TYR A 28 -9.26 -11.11 19.11
C TYR A 28 -10.33 -12.20 19.20
N ALA A 29 -10.27 -13.02 20.24
CA ALA A 29 -11.17 -14.17 20.41
C ALA A 29 -12.65 -13.77 20.51
N GLY A 30 -12.95 -12.52 20.90
CA GLY A 30 -14.31 -11.99 20.96
C GLY A 30 -14.79 -11.33 19.67
N ASN A 31 -14.11 -11.54 18.54
CA ASN A 31 -14.57 -11.01 17.25
C ASN A 31 -15.96 -11.54 16.86
N PRO A 32 -16.78 -10.73 16.17
CA PRO A 32 -16.52 -9.33 15.78
C PRO A 32 -16.66 -8.36 16.96
N VAL A 33 -15.80 -7.33 17.03
CA VAL A 33 -15.85 -6.29 18.07
C VAL A 33 -16.93 -5.23 17.84
N PHE A 34 -17.45 -5.12 16.61
CA PHE A 34 -18.52 -4.18 16.29
C PHE A 34 -19.42 -4.71 15.18
N ALA A 35 -20.70 -4.93 15.50
CA ALA A 35 -21.70 -5.53 14.60
C ALA A 35 -23.06 -4.82 14.67
N PRO A 36 -23.19 -3.58 14.16
CA PRO A 36 -24.44 -2.79 14.22
C PRO A 36 -25.49 -3.24 13.17
N GLY A 37 -25.46 -4.52 12.76
CA GLY A 37 -26.20 -5.06 11.63
C GLY A 37 -25.44 -4.99 10.29
N ARG A 38 -24.81 -3.85 9.96
CA ARG A 38 -23.94 -3.73 8.77
C ARG A 38 -22.89 -2.64 8.92
N ALA A 39 -21.61 -3.03 8.98
CA ALA A 39 -20.45 -2.14 9.02
C ALA A 39 -19.30 -2.68 8.15
N TYR A 40 -18.74 -1.84 7.28
CA TYR A 40 -17.64 -2.21 6.39
C TYR A 40 -16.82 -0.99 5.92
N TYR A 41 -15.60 -1.20 5.38
CA TYR A 41 -14.62 -0.13 5.10
C TYR A 41 -14.39 0.79 6.30
N PRO A 42 -13.86 0.26 7.43
CA PRO A 42 -13.54 1.09 8.58
C PRO A 42 -12.35 2.01 8.26
N THR A 43 -12.42 3.24 8.72
CA THR A 43 -11.23 4.06 9.00
C THR A 43 -11.22 4.40 10.48
N VAL A 44 -10.26 3.83 11.20
CA VAL A 44 -10.08 4.04 12.64
C VAL A 44 -8.96 5.05 12.87
N ILE A 45 -9.23 6.03 13.73
CA ILE A 45 -8.25 7.04 14.16
C ILE A 45 -8.16 6.99 15.68
N TYR A 46 -6.97 7.26 16.21
CA TYR A 46 -6.68 7.39 17.64
C TYR A 46 -6.25 8.82 17.99
N ASP A 47 -6.73 9.33 19.12
CA ASP A 47 -6.24 10.57 19.71
C ASP A 47 -6.13 10.46 21.24
N SER A 48 -4.93 10.71 21.77
CA SER A 48 -4.66 10.60 23.22
C SER A 48 -5.31 11.70 24.06
N SER A 49 -5.78 12.78 23.45
CA SER A 49 -6.51 13.89 24.10
C SER A 49 -8.00 13.85 23.75
N HIS A 50 -8.48 12.67 23.39
CA HIS A 50 -9.88 12.40 23.17
C HIS A 50 -10.55 13.24 22.09
N PHE A 51 -9.76 13.69 21.11
CA PHE A 51 -10.20 14.58 20.03
C PHE A 51 -10.71 15.95 20.51
N GLY A 52 -10.62 16.26 21.81
CA GLY A 52 -11.30 17.40 22.43
C GLY A 52 -12.80 17.20 22.68
N ASP A 53 -13.32 15.98 22.48
CA ASP A 53 -14.75 15.69 22.51
C ASP A 53 -15.19 14.96 23.79
N VAL A 54 -16.49 15.06 24.09
CA VAL A 54 -17.17 14.28 25.13
C VAL A 54 -18.48 13.72 24.55
N TYR A 55 -18.65 12.40 24.58
CA TYR A 55 -19.89 11.74 24.17
C TYR A 55 -20.68 11.28 25.40
N ALA A 56 -21.95 10.91 25.22
CA ALA A 56 -22.81 10.43 26.30
C ALA A 56 -22.24 9.23 27.07
N GLY A 57 -21.34 8.44 26.45
CA GLY A 57 -20.62 7.31 27.05
C GLY A 57 -19.21 7.62 27.57
N GLY A 58 -18.81 8.89 27.63
CA GLY A 58 -17.49 9.32 28.10
C GLY A 58 -16.55 9.82 26.99
N PHE A 59 -15.25 9.81 27.29
CA PHE A 59 -14.21 10.32 26.40
C PHE A 59 -13.72 9.23 25.43
N PRO A 60 -13.88 9.40 24.11
CA PRO A 60 -13.40 8.41 23.15
C PRO A 60 -11.89 8.57 22.97
N TYR A 61 -11.15 7.46 22.91
CA TYR A 61 -9.77 7.47 22.41
C TYR A 61 -9.71 7.13 20.92
N TYR A 62 -10.73 6.44 20.42
CA TYR A 62 -10.83 6.00 19.05
C TYR A 62 -12.14 6.45 18.43
N LYS A 63 -12.08 6.87 17.17
CA LYS A 63 -13.24 7.08 16.30
C LYS A 63 -13.10 6.16 15.09
N MET A 64 -14.22 5.66 14.59
CA MET A 64 -14.30 4.84 13.40
C MET A 64 -15.39 5.37 12.49
N TRP A 65 -15.00 5.84 11.31
CA TRP A 65 -15.94 6.05 10.21
C TRP A 65 -16.05 4.76 9.44
N TYR A 66 -17.27 4.34 9.16
CA TYR A 66 -17.53 3.09 8.47
C TYR A 66 -18.71 3.27 7.52
N THR A 67 -18.72 2.43 6.51
CA THR A 67 -19.83 2.33 5.58
C THR A 67 -20.95 1.50 6.18
N SER A 68 -22.16 2.06 6.20
CA SER A 68 -23.40 1.44 6.67
C SER A 68 -24.36 1.18 5.49
N ALA A 69 -25.59 0.75 5.79
CA ALA A 69 -26.65 0.64 4.79
C ALA A 69 -27.16 2.01 4.28
N ALA A 70 -26.90 3.10 5.01
CA ALA A 70 -27.40 4.44 4.73
C ALA A 70 -26.28 5.45 4.42
N GLY A 71 -25.15 4.98 3.90
CA GLY A 71 -23.94 5.77 3.68
C GLY A 71 -22.97 5.69 4.85
N ILE A 72 -22.19 6.74 5.11
CA ILE A 72 -21.16 6.75 6.16
C ILE A 72 -21.78 7.00 7.55
N ALA A 73 -21.29 6.24 8.53
CA ALA A 73 -21.65 6.38 9.94
C ALA A 73 -20.40 6.44 10.82
N LEU A 74 -20.59 6.91 12.06
CA LEU A 74 -19.56 7.02 13.08
C LEU A 74 -19.83 6.06 14.23
N ALA A 75 -18.76 5.46 14.74
CA ALA A 75 -18.69 4.80 16.02
C ALA A 75 -17.47 5.31 16.80
N TYR A 76 -17.49 5.17 18.12
CA TYR A 76 -16.40 5.61 18.98
C TYR A 76 -16.12 4.60 20.09
N SER A 77 -14.87 4.56 20.55
CA SER A 77 -14.43 3.60 21.56
C SER A 77 -13.48 4.23 22.58
N PRO A 78 -13.67 3.93 23.88
CA PRO A 78 -12.73 4.32 24.93
C PRO A 78 -11.53 3.36 25.03
N ASP A 79 -11.57 2.19 24.40
CA ASP A 79 -10.60 1.13 24.71
C ASP A 79 -10.12 0.33 23.49
N ARG A 80 -10.57 0.63 22.27
CA ARG A 80 -10.38 -0.08 20.98
C ARG A 80 -11.22 -1.33 20.73
N LEU A 81 -11.86 -1.87 21.76
CA LEU A 81 -12.61 -3.14 21.71
C LEU A 81 -14.12 -2.90 21.85
N THR A 82 -14.52 -2.07 22.79
CA THR A 82 -15.90 -1.72 23.08
C THR A 82 -16.29 -0.52 22.22
N TRP A 83 -17.18 -0.73 21.25
CA TRP A 83 -17.61 0.31 20.31
C TRP A 83 -19.03 0.77 20.60
N ASN A 84 -19.18 2.07 20.80
CA ASN A 84 -20.47 2.74 20.90
C ASN A 84 -20.86 3.29 19.52
N GLN A 85 -22.07 2.98 19.07
CA GLN A 85 -22.59 3.54 17.83
C GLN A 85 -23.02 4.99 18.06
N TYR A 86 -22.48 5.93 17.27
CA TYR A 86 -23.02 7.28 17.18
C TYR A 86 -24.19 7.30 16.20
N GLY A 87 -23.98 6.75 14.99
CA GLY A 87 -24.98 6.71 13.92
C GLY A 87 -24.50 7.41 12.65
N PRO A 88 -25.40 7.67 11.68
CA PRO A 88 -25.08 8.38 10.45
C PRO A 88 -24.45 9.75 10.72
N VAL A 89 -23.43 10.11 9.95
CA VAL A 89 -22.88 11.47 9.96
C VAL A 89 -23.75 12.39 9.09
N SER A 90 -23.72 13.69 9.36
CA SER A 90 -24.52 14.69 8.66
C SER A 90 -23.71 15.42 7.57
N GLY A 91 -24.42 15.95 6.57
CA GLY A 91 -23.85 16.80 5.54
C GLY A 91 -23.17 16.07 4.38
N LEU A 92 -23.05 14.74 4.42
CA LEU A 92 -22.60 13.90 3.29
C LEU A 92 -23.78 13.42 2.42
N LEU A 93 -23.44 12.87 1.26
CA LEU A 93 -24.37 12.19 0.35
C LEU A 93 -24.84 10.85 0.96
N ALA A 94 -26.10 10.47 0.73
CA ALA A 94 -26.59 9.13 1.08
C ALA A 94 -25.85 8.01 0.32
N SER A 95 -25.27 8.32 -0.84
CA SER A 95 -24.42 7.46 -1.66
C SER A 95 -22.93 7.55 -1.29
N ALA A 96 -22.57 8.14 -0.16
CA ALA A 96 -21.19 8.18 0.29
C ALA A 96 -20.78 6.84 0.93
N HIS A 97 -19.76 6.19 0.37
CA HIS A 97 -19.21 4.91 0.81
C HIS A 97 -17.67 4.92 0.75
N HIS A 98 -17.01 3.93 1.34
CA HIS A 98 -15.56 3.72 1.24
C HIS A 98 -14.74 4.95 1.69
N ALA A 99 -15.10 5.50 2.85
CA ALA A 99 -14.43 6.68 3.37
C ALA A 99 -13.04 6.37 3.91
N HIS A 100 -12.08 7.21 3.55
CA HIS A 100 -10.81 7.35 4.25
C HIS A 100 -10.76 8.71 4.93
N VAL A 101 -10.49 8.71 6.24
CA VAL A 101 -10.49 9.90 7.11
C VAL A 101 -9.10 10.11 7.69
N ILE A 102 -8.64 11.35 7.66
CA ILE A 102 -7.44 11.81 8.38
C ILE A 102 -7.82 12.87 9.40
N TYR A 103 -7.00 12.98 10.44
CA TYR A 103 -7.19 13.90 11.55
C TYR A 103 -5.92 14.68 11.83
N ASP A 104 -6.05 15.98 12.02
CA ASP A 104 -5.00 16.83 12.58
C ASP A 104 -5.57 17.64 13.75
N ARG A 105 -5.03 17.39 14.94
CA ARG A 105 -5.40 18.14 16.16
C ARG A 105 -5.11 19.64 15.99
N ASN A 106 -4.08 20.00 15.23
CA ASN A 106 -3.73 21.39 14.99
C ASN A 106 -4.53 22.01 13.85
N GLY A 107 -5.48 21.28 13.27
CA GLY A 107 -6.44 21.80 12.33
C GLY A 107 -5.90 22.06 10.92
N PHE A 108 -5.04 21.18 10.40
CA PHE A 108 -4.42 21.27 9.06
C PHE A 108 -3.81 22.65 8.78
N GLY A 109 -2.84 23.05 9.60
CA GLY A 109 -2.20 24.36 9.50
C GLY A 109 -2.87 25.46 10.34
N GLY A 110 -3.48 25.10 11.46
CA GLY A 110 -4.07 26.06 12.41
C GLY A 110 -5.50 26.49 12.09
N THR A 111 -6.19 25.78 11.20
CA THR A 111 -7.59 26.07 10.85
C THR A 111 -8.57 25.47 11.87
N ALA A 112 -9.87 25.77 11.72
CA ALA A 112 -10.93 25.15 12.52
C ALA A 112 -11.33 23.74 12.02
N ILE A 113 -10.79 23.27 10.90
CA ILE A 113 -11.07 21.96 10.32
C ILE A 113 -10.09 20.96 10.92
N HIS A 114 -10.60 19.96 11.63
CA HIS A 114 -9.79 18.92 12.27
C HIS A 114 -9.81 17.59 11.53
N TYR A 115 -10.81 17.39 10.66
CA TYR A 115 -10.98 16.16 9.90
C TYR A 115 -11.12 16.45 8.41
N LYS A 116 -10.48 15.60 7.62
CA LYS A 116 -10.63 15.55 6.18
C LYS A 116 -10.98 14.13 5.76
N MET A 117 -11.86 14.01 4.79
CA MET A 117 -12.35 12.73 4.29
C MET A 117 -12.31 12.72 2.77
N TRP A 118 -11.90 11.60 2.21
CA TRP A 118 -12.18 11.24 0.82
C TRP A 118 -13.10 10.04 0.81
N PHE A 119 -14.02 9.98 -0.15
CA PHE A 119 -14.99 8.90 -0.22
C PHE A 119 -15.49 8.67 -1.65
N TRP A 120 -16.06 7.49 -1.87
CA TRP A 120 -16.71 7.12 -3.12
C TRP A 120 -18.20 7.47 -3.09
N ASP A 121 -18.65 8.22 -4.09
CA ASP A 121 -20.06 8.43 -4.40
C ASP A 121 -20.57 7.31 -5.31
N THR A 122 -21.30 6.35 -4.73
CA THR A 122 -21.82 5.18 -5.45
C THR A 122 -22.93 5.50 -6.44
N ALA A 123 -23.47 6.73 -6.43
CA ALA A 123 -24.45 7.16 -7.42
C ALA A 123 -23.79 7.61 -8.74
N VAL A 124 -22.46 7.73 -8.76
CA VAL A 124 -21.69 8.17 -9.92
C VAL A 124 -20.86 7.00 -10.48
N SER A 125 -20.75 6.96 -11.81
CA SER A 125 -19.92 5.97 -12.50
C SER A 125 -18.47 6.03 -12.02
N ILE A 126 -17.93 4.88 -11.60
CA ILE A 126 -16.53 4.70 -11.20
C ILE A 126 -15.54 5.07 -12.31
N TYR A 127 -15.98 5.12 -13.58
CA TYR A 127 -15.16 5.52 -14.73
C TYR A 127 -15.07 7.04 -14.90
N SER A 128 -15.46 7.81 -13.90
CA SER A 128 -15.36 9.26 -13.85
C SER A 128 -14.78 9.69 -12.50
N LEU A 129 -13.87 10.67 -12.50
CA LEU A 129 -13.37 11.27 -11.27
C LEU A 129 -14.50 11.84 -10.40
N ALA A 130 -15.65 12.17 -10.99
CA ALA A 130 -16.80 12.64 -10.22
C ALA A 130 -17.28 11.63 -9.15
N ALA A 131 -16.89 10.36 -9.22
CA ALA A 131 -17.15 9.37 -8.18
C ALA A 131 -16.27 9.56 -6.92
N LEU A 132 -15.12 10.22 -7.01
CA LEU A 132 -14.28 10.57 -5.86
C LEU A 132 -14.71 11.93 -5.31
N LYS A 133 -14.99 11.99 -4.01
CA LYS A 133 -15.38 13.21 -3.31
C LYS A 133 -14.42 13.52 -2.17
N TYR A 134 -14.45 14.77 -1.73
CA TYR A 134 -13.72 15.29 -0.59
C TYR A 134 -14.70 15.95 0.39
N ALA A 135 -14.44 15.85 1.69
CA ALA A 135 -15.18 16.56 2.72
C ALA A 135 -14.31 17.01 3.89
N GLU A 136 -14.74 18.08 4.55
CA GLU A 136 -14.11 18.66 5.73
C GLU A 136 -15.08 18.68 6.91
N SER A 137 -14.53 18.56 8.12
CA SER A 137 -15.30 18.66 9.36
C SER A 137 -14.44 19.17 10.52
N SER A 138 -15.06 19.94 11.42
CA SER A 138 -14.45 20.35 12.69
C SER A 138 -14.64 19.32 13.81
N ASP A 139 -15.70 18.50 13.76
CA ASP A 139 -16.10 17.57 14.84
C ASP A 139 -16.13 16.10 14.42
N GLY A 140 -15.97 15.82 13.12
CA GLY A 140 -16.05 14.49 12.53
C GLY A 140 -17.48 13.93 12.40
N ILE A 141 -18.48 14.75 12.68
CA ILE A 141 -19.92 14.43 12.65
C ILE A 141 -20.62 15.23 11.54
N ASN A 142 -20.39 16.53 11.50
CA ASN A 142 -20.98 17.45 10.53
C ASN A 142 -19.95 17.73 9.44
N TRP A 143 -20.27 17.32 8.21
CA TRP A 143 -19.35 17.40 7.09
C TRP A 143 -19.83 18.36 6.01
N VAL A 144 -18.88 19.00 5.33
CA VAL A 144 -19.13 19.76 4.11
C VAL A 144 -18.33 19.13 2.99
N TRP A 145 -19.00 18.62 1.96
CA TRP A 145 -18.36 17.96 0.83
C TRP A 145 -18.27 18.84 -0.42
N GLN A 146 -17.31 18.53 -1.27
CA GLN A 146 -17.14 19.10 -2.62
C GLN A 146 -16.49 18.08 -3.56
N SER A 147 -16.54 18.38 -4.86
CA SER A 147 -15.87 17.56 -5.89
C SER A 147 -14.36 17.83 -5.91
N VAL A 148 -13.58 16.79 -6.22
CA VAL A 148 -12.15 16.92 -6.50
C VAL A 148 -11.91 17.16 -7.99
N THR A 149 -10.70 17.60 -8.32
CA THR A 149 -10.19 17.74 -9.68
C THR A 149 -8.89 16.96 -9.84
N GLN A 150 -8.46 16.73 -11.06
CA GLN A 150 -7.22 16.01 -11.36
C GLN A 150 -6.39 16.74 -12.40
N ASP A 151 -5.10 16.45 -12.42
CA ASP A 151 -4.16 16.91 -13.43
C ASP A 151 -4.58 16.41 -14.83
N ALA A 152 -4.38 17.25 -15.85
CA ALA A 152 -4.79 16.95 -17.21
C ALA A 152 -3.89 15.91 -17.91
N VAL A 153 -2.61 15.85 -17.53
CA VAL A 153 -1.61 14.96 -18.13
C VAL A 153 -1.50 13.67 -17.33
N TYR A 154 -1.56 13.77 -16.00
CA TYR A 154 -1.50 12.65 -15.07
C TYR A 154 -2.79 12.53 -14.25
N PRO A 155 -3.94 12.22 -14.90
CA PRO A 155 -5.21 12.04 -14.21
C PRO A 155 -5.20 10.78 -13.33
N LEU A 156 -5.97 10.81 -12.25
CA LEU A 156 -6.23 9.64 -11.41
C LEU A 156 -7.17 8.68 -12.13
N VAL A 157 -8.21 9.20 -12.78
CA VAL A 157 -9.23 8.44 -13.51
C VAL A 157 -9.27 8.88 -14.96
N THR A 158 -9.02 7.95 -15.89
CA THR A 158 -9.01 8.28 -17.32
C THR A 158 -10.38 8.13 -17.99
N GLY A 159 -11.24 7.24 -17.49
CA GLY A 159 -12.46 6.83 -18.18
C GLY A 159 -12.22 5.99 -19.44
N VAL A 160 -10.97 5.72 -19.79
CA VAL A 160 -10.56 5.10 -21.06
C VAL A 160 -10.06 3.67 -20.82
N SER A 161 -10.65 2.71 -21.52
CA SER A 161 -10.17 1.33 -21.57
C SER A 161 -9.01 1.21 -22.57
N PRO A 162 -7.95 0.42 -22.31
CA PRO A 162 -7.79 -0.58 -21.23
C PRO A 162 -6.97 -0.08 -20.03
N ASN A 163 -6.88 1.23 -19.79
CA ASN A 163 -6.01 1.78 -18.75
C ASN A 163 -6.31 1.14 -17.38
N TRP A 164 -5.26 0.82 -16.62
CA TRP A 164 -5.41 0.24 -15.28
C TRP A 164 -6.19 1.17 -14.32
N ASN A 165 -6.11 2.47 -14.55
CA ASN A 165 -6.84 3.51 -13.84
C ASN A 165 -8.02 4.08 -14.68
N ARG A 166 -8.66 3.24 -15.49
CA ARG A 166 -9.89 3.60 -16.22
C ARG A 166 -10.95 4.12 -15.26
N GLY A 167 -11.12 3.47 -14.12
CA GLY A 167 -12.01 3.88 -13.05
C GLY A 167 -11.34 3.88 -11.69
N THR A 168 -12.08 4.28 -10.66
CA THR A 168 -11.65 4.20 -9.26
C THR A 168 -12.79 3.82 -8.33
N TYR A 169 -12.49 3.04 -7.30
CA TYR A 169 -13.37 2.81 -6.15
C TYR A 169 -13.09 3.75 -4.98
N GLY A 170 -12.20 4.73 -5.16
CA GLY A 170 -11.95 5.81 -4.23
C GLY A 170 -10.60 5.70 -3.51
N PRO A 171 -10.48 6.35 -2.34
CA PRO A 171 -9.22 6.41 -1.60
C PRO A 171 -8.91 5.08 -0.93
N VAL A 172 -7.62 4.77 -0.85
CA VAL A 172 -7.08 3.67 -0.06
C VAL A 172 -6.54 4.22 1.25
N ASP A 173 -5.57 5.14 1.17
CA ASP A 173 -4.95 5.77 2.33
C ASP A 173 -4.45 7.17 1.98
N VAL A 174 -4.43 8.10 2.95
CA VAL A 174 -4.00 9.48 2.72
C VAL A 174 -3.03 9.95 3.80
N PHE A 175 -1.86 10.41 3.38
CA PHE A 175 -0.86 11.07 4.22
C PHE A 175 -1.04 12.58 4.18
N TYR A 176 -0.84 13.22 5.32
CA TYR A 176 -0.71 14.67 5.45
C TYR A 176 0.69 15.03 5.95
N ASN A 177 1.39 15.88 5.20
CA ASN A 177 2.65 16.49 5.58
C ASN A 177 2.40 17.97 5.92
N PRO A 178 2.43 18.36 7.21
CA PRO A 178 2.22 19.75 7.61
C PRO A 178 3.34 20.69 7.15
N SER A 179 4.51 20.16 6.79
CA SER A 179 5.62 20.90 6.19
C SER A 179 5.68 20.73 4.67
N GLY A 180 4.59 20.26 4.05
CA GLY A 180 4.52 20.03 2.62
C GLY A 180 4.69 21.31 1.81
N SER A 181 5.26 21.16 0.62
CA SER A 181 5.48 22.27 -0.32
C SER A 181 4.15 22.88 -0.80
N SER A 182 4.14 24.20 -0.98
CA SER A 182 3.01 24.93 -1.58
C SER A 182 2.89 24.71 -3.10
N THR A 183 3.89 24.11 -3.73
CA THR A 183 3.88 23.66 -5.12
C THR A 183 4.13 22.15 -5.20
N LEU A 184 3.61 21.51 -6.23
CA LEU A 184 3.81 20.06 -6.40
C LEU A 184 5.30 19.74 -6.56
N ASP A 185 5.77 18.71 -5.86
CA ASP A 185 7.11 18.15 -5.98
C ASP A 185 7.01 16.76 -6.64
N ASP A 186 7.30 16.72 -7.94
CA ASP A 186 7.25 15.50 -8.73
C ASP A 186 8.43 14.55 -8.43
N THR A 187 9.54 15.10 -7.89
CA THR A 187 10.78 14.36 -7.64
C THR A 187 10.74 13.60 -6.32
N THR A 188 10.20 14.26 -5.29
CA THR A 188 10.15 13.74 -3.92
C THR A 188 8.71 13.74 -3.45
N VAL A 189 7.97 12.69 -3.82
CA VAL A 189 6.52 12.57 -3.57
C VAL A 189 6.12 12.94 -2.14
N TRP A 190 6.91 12.53 -1.15
CA TRP A 190 6.64 12.74 0.27
C TRP A 190 6.83 14.20 0.76
N ASN A 191 7.40 15.09 -0.06
CA ASN A 191 7.46 16.53 0.20
C ASN A 191 6.14 17.24 -0.10
N ASN A 192 5.19 16.58 -0.77
CA ASN A 192 3.87 17.16 -1.02
C ASN A 192 3.01 17.17 0.26
N THR A 193 2.12 18.16 0.37
CA THR A 193 1.23 18.33 1.53
C THR A 193 0.30 17.14 1.73
N TYR A 194 -0.20 16.55 0.65
CA TYR A 194 -1.03 15.36 0.68
C TYR A 194 -0.52 14.32 -0.31
N VAL A 195 -0.50 13.06 0.12
CA VAL A 195 -0.20 11.90 -0.75
C VAL A 195 -1.30 10.87 -0.53
N MET A 196 -1.92 10.41 -1.60
CA MET A 196 -3.01 9.43 -1.57
C MET A 196 -2.61 8.17 -2.30
N TYR A 197 -2.76 7.02 -1.64
CA TYR A 197 -2.95 5.75 -2.32
C TYR A 197 -4.42 5.66 -2.73
N TYR A 198 -4.71 5.28 -3.97
CA TYR A 198 -6.08 5.20 -4.49
C TYR A 198 -6.30 3.91 -5.27
N ASP A 199 -7.53 3.42 -5.27
CA ASP A 199 -7.89 2.17 -5.95
C ASP A 199 -8.19 2.46 -7.42
N GLY A 200 -7.37 1.96 -8.33
CA GLY A 200 -7.56 2.04 -9.78
C GLY A 200 -8.11 0.74 -10.35
N THR A 201 -9.07 0.84 -11.27
CA THR A 201 -9.68 -0.34 -11.89
C THR A 201 -9.84 -0.27 -13.40
N THR A 202 -9.67 -1.41 -14.07
CA THR A 202 -10.08 -1.62 -15.47
C THR A 202 -11.57 -1.95 -15.63
N GLY A 203 -12.24 -2.30 -14.52
CA GLY A 203 -13.57 -2.92 -14.47
C GLY A 203 -13.55 -4.44 -14.20
N GLY A 204 -12.37 -5.06 -14.21
CA GLY A 204 -12.18 -6.48 -13.85
C GLY A 204 -10.88 -6.78 -13.10
N ILE A 205 -9.98 -5.79 -13.00
CA ILE A 205 -8.76 -5.83 -12.20
C ILE A 205 -8.74 -4.57 -11.34
N GLU A 206 -8.34 -4.69 -10.07
CA GLU A 206 -8.17 -3.57 -9.12
C GLU A 206 -6.73 -3.56 -8.59
N GLN A 207 -6.07 -2.40 -8.66
CA GLN A 207 -4.66 -2.17 -8.31
C GLN A 207 -4.51 -0.80 -7.63
N VAL A 208 -3.46 -0.59 -6.83
CA VAL A 208 -3.29 0.69 -6.13
C VAL A 208 -2.38 1.64 -6.92
N GLY A 209 -2.89 2.84 -7.17
CA GLY A 209 -2.13 4.00 -7.63
C GLY A 209 -1.66 4.90 -6.50
N LEU A 210 -0.75 5.83 -6.82
CA LEU A 210 -0.30 6.88 -5.92
C LEU A 210 -0.57 8.24 -6.57
N ALA A 211 -0.98 9.23 -5.78
CA ALA A 211 -1.20 10.60 -6.24
C ALA A 211 -0.75 11.58 -5.16
N TYR A 212 -0.41 12.80 -5.55
CA TYR A 212 -0.04 13.86 -4.62
C TYR A 212 -0.78 15.16 -4.92
N SER A 213 -0.91 15.98 -3.88
CA SER A 213 -1.65 17.23 -3.90
C SER A 213 -1.08 18.22 -2.89
N VAL A 214 -1.19 19.51 -3.19
CA VAL A 214 -0.87 20.58 -2.24
C VAL A 214 -2.06 20.98 -1.35
N ASN A 215 -3.29 20.62 -1.73
CA ASN A 215 -4.51 21.08 -1.07
C ASN A 215 -5.55 19.98 -0.77
N GLY A 216 -5.35 18.76 -1.27
CA GLY A 216 -6.28 17.64 -1.09
C GLY A 216 -7.48 17.65 -2.03
N LEU A 217 -7.59 18.66 -2.89
CA LEU A 217 -8.70 18.88 -3.84
C LEU A 217 -8.29 18.65 -5.30
N HIS A 218 -7.08 19.07 -5.68
CA HIS A 218 -6.52 18.83 -7.01
C HIS A 218 -5.41 17.80 -6.93
N TRP A 219 -5.57 16.69 -7.65
CA TRP A 219 -4.67 15.54 -7.54
C TRP A 219 -3.90 15.28 -8.83
N LYS A 220 -2.60 15.05 -8.71
CA LYS A 220 -1.74 14.59 -9.80
C LYS A 220 -1.30 13.15 -9.52
N ARG A 221 -1.54 12.25 -10.47
CA ARG A 221 -1.10 10.85 -10.37
C ARG A 221 0.43 10.78 -10.43
N TYR A 222 1.01 9.93 -9.60
CA TYR A 222 2.42 9.58 -9.64
C TYR A 222 2.67 8.46 -10.65
N GLY A 223 3.59 8.71 -11.60
CA GLY A 223 4.02 7.73 -12.58
C GLY A 223 2.92 7.25 -13.54
N ASN A 224 3.25 6.24 -14.34
CA ASN A 224 2.34 5.66 -15.34
C ASN A 224 1.74 4.30 -14.95
N GLN A 225 2.31 3.65 -13.94
CA GLN A 225 1.95 2.30 -13.50
C GLN A 225 1.39 2.31 -12.06
N PRO A 226 0.59 1.31 -11.67
CA PRO A 226 0.19 1.15 -10.27
C PRO A 226 1.42 0.90 -9.38
N VAL A 227 1.42 1.46 -8.17
CA VAL A 227 2.48 1.24 -7.19
C VAL A 227 2.33 -0.11 -6.47
N LEU A 228 1.09 -0.58 -6.27
CA LEU A 228 0.81 -1.94 -5.81
C LEU A 228 0.04 -2.70 -6.90
N PRO A 229 0.74 -3.40 -7.82
CA PRO A 229 0.08 -4.18 -8.85
C PRO A 229 -0.49 -5.49 -8.29
N ILE A 230 -1.41 -6.15 -8.99
CA ILE A 230 -1.79 -7.55 -8.73
C ILE A 230 -0.59 -8.49 -8.87
N THR A 231 -0.69 -9.70 -8.34
CA THR A 231 0.36 -10.73 -8.52
C THR A 231 -0.18 -11.91 -9.33
N PRO A 232 0.13 -12.00 -10.64
CA PRO A 232 -0.38 -13.05 -11.51
C PRO A 232 -0.15 -14.46 -10.94
N GLY A 233 -1.20 -15.28 -10.94
CA GLY A 233 -1.15 -16.66 -10.45
C GLY A 233 -1.13 -16.82 -8.92
N GLN A 234 -1.13 -15.74 -8.14
CA GLN A 234 -1.16 -15.79 -6.67
C GLN A 234 -2.56 -15.52 -6.12
N TRP A 235 -2.70 -15.42 -4.80
CA TRP A 235 -3.98 -15.23 -4.13
C TRP A 235 -4.62 -13.86 -4.42
N ASP A 236 -3.83 -12.85 -4.81
CA ASP A 236 -4.25 -11.49 -5.17
C ASP A 236 -4.06 -11.21 -6.67
N SER A 237 -4.35 -12.21 -7.51
CA SER A 237 -4.09 -12.18 -8.96
C SER A 237 -5.03 -11.28 -9.78
N SER A 238 -6.12 -10.80 -9.20
CA SER A 238 -7.08 -9.94 -9.88
C SER A 238 -7.46 -8.71 -9.06
N TYR A 239 -7.28 -8.77 -7.75
CA TYR A 239 -7.60 -7.68 -6.85
C TYR A 239 -6.45 -7.51 -5.86
N ALA A 240 -5.84 -6.32 -5.85
CA ALA A 240 -4.88 -5.87 -4.86
C ALA A 240 -5.12 -4.39 -4.60
N GLY A 241 -5.99 -4.08 -3.64
CA GLY A 241 -6.50 -2.73 -3.38
C GLY A 241 -6.77 -2.51 -1.91
N PHE A 242 -7.54 -1.45 -1.58
CA PHE A 242 -8.04 -1.08 -0.24
C PHE A 242 -7.26 -1.57 0.99
N GLY A 243 -6.71 -0.64 1.77
CA GLY A 243 -5.89 -0.99 2.91
C GLY A 243 -5.37 0.21 3.68
N THR A 244 -4.34 -0.01 4.49
CA THR A 244 -3.63 1.03 5.24
C THR A 244 -2.13 0.91 5.04
N VAL A 245 -1.46 2.03 4.82
CA VAL A 245 -0.01 2.15 4.80
C VAL A 245 0.45 2.77 6.12
N VAL A 246 1.28 2.04 6.86
CA VAL A 246 1.88 2.52 8.09
C VAL A 246 3.34 2.89 7.82
N ARG A 247 3.71 4.13 8.13
CA ARG A 247 5.12 4.57 8.13
C ARG A 247 5.78 4.26 9.47
N LEU A 248 6.82 3.45 9.45
CA LEU A 248 7.63 3.04 10.61
C LEU A 248 9.11 3.42 10.39
N PRO A 249 9.95 3.38 11.44
CA PRO A 249 11.37 3.74 11.31
C PRO A 249 12.15 2.91 10.27
N ASN A 250 11.71 1.68 9.99
CA ASN A 250 12.35 0.80 9.02
C ASN A 250 11.74 0.89 7.60
N GLY A 251 10.73 1.74 7.38
CA GLY A 251 10.07 1.86 6.08
C GLY A 251 8.54 1.88 6.18
N TYR A 252 7.89 1.56 5.09
CA TYR A 252 6.45 1.59 4.90
C TYR A 252 5.89 0.17 4.88
N HIS A 253 4.74 -0.01 5.51
CA HIS A 253 4.08 -1.29 5.71
C HIS A 253 2.65 -1.19 5.21
N PHE A 254 2.32 -1.88 4.12
CA PHE A 254 1.00 -1.85 3.50
C PHE A 254 0.24 -3.12 3.86
N PHE A 255 -0.84 -2.96 4.61
CA PHE A 255 -1.85 -3.99 4.83
C PHE A 255 -2.96 -3.77 3.82
N TYR A 256 -3.15 -4.68 2.86
CA TYR A 256 -4.02 -4.45 1.70
C TYR A 256 -5.04 -5.57 1.54
N SER A 257 -6.15 -5.31 0.87
CA SER A 257 -7.16 -6.31 0.53
C SER A 257 -6.85 -6.95 -0.82
N GLY A 258 -7.17 -8.21 -1.00
CA GLY A 258 -6.96 -8.86 -2.28
C GLY A 258 -7.75 -10.13 -2.52
N GLY A 259 -7.60 -10.65 -3.73
CA GLY A 259 -8.24 -11.88 -4.18
C GLY A 259 -8.02 -12.19 -5.65
N GLN A 260 -8.47 -13.38 -6.04
CA GLN A 260 -8.53 -13.89 -7.41
C GLN A 260 -9.90 -13.62 -8.05
N THR A 261 -10.98 -13.72 -7.29
CA THR A 261 -12.35 -13.58 -7.80
C THR A 261 -13.07 -12.37 -7.23
N ALA A 262 -12.58 -11.83 -6.11
CA ALA A 262 -13.06 -10.55 -5.60
C ALA A 262 -12.07 -9.92 -4.59
N MET A 263 -12.14 -8.60 -4.43
CA MET A 263 -11.34 -7.81 -3.47
C MET A 263 -11.44 -8.28 -2.00
N HIS A 264 -12.45 -9.09 -1.65
CA HIS A 264 -12.80 -9.39 -0.28
C HIS A 264 -12.40 -10.78 0.21
N GLN A 265 -11.46 -11.44 -0.47
CA GLN A 265 -11.05 -12.81 -0.13
C GLN A 265 -9.99 -12.85 0.96
N GLY A 266 -9.12 -11.85 1.05
CA GLY A 266 -8.12 -11.80 2.11
C GLY A 266 -7.46 -10.46 2.32
N ILE A 267 -6.62 -10.42 3.35
CA ILE A 267 -5.79 -9.28 3.75
C ILE A 267 -4.33 -9.70 3.59
N GLY A 268 -3.58 -8.99 2.77
CA GLY A 268 -2.16 -9.17 2.49
C GLY A 268 -1.27 -8.18 3.20
N TYR A 269 0.04 -8.36 2.99
CA TYR A 269 1.09 -7.47 3.48
C TYR A 269 2.11 -7.18 2.39
N ALA A 270 2.56 -5.93 2.33
CA ALA A 270 3.72 -5.53 1.56
C ALA A 270 4.62 -4.58 2.36
N PHE A 271 5.93 -4.70 2.15
CA PHE A 271 6.94 -3.80 2.72
C PHE A 271 7.53 -2.92 1.63
N SER A 272 7.85 -1.67 1.97
CA SER A 272 8.59 -0.78 1.07
C SER A 272 9.56 0.11 1.84
N PRO A 273 10.81 0.26 1.41
CA PRO A 273 11.72 1.24 2.01
C PRO A 273 11.32 2.70 1.72
N ASN A 274 10.60 2.96 0.63
CA ASN A 274 10.28 4.31 0.13
C ASN A 274 8.78 4.58 -0.05
N GLY A 275 7.91 3.60 0.22
CA GLY A 275 6.47 3.67 0.04
C GLY A 275 6.00 3.66 -1.43
N ILE A 276 6.91 3.51 -2.39
CA ILE A 276 6.59 3.53 -3.82
C ILE A 276 6.79 2.15 -4.44
N ILE A 277 7.90 1.49 -4.12
CA ILE A 277 8.24 0.16 -4.64
C ILE A 277 8.00 -0.87 -3.54
N TRP A 278 7.11 -1.83 -3.79
CA TRP A 278 6.60 -2.74 -2.78
C TRP A 278 7.08 -4.17 -2.97
N CYS A 279 7.53 -4.80 -1.88
CA CYS A 279 7.79 -6.22 -1.76
C CYS A 279 6.63 -6.87 -1.02
N LYS A 280 5.78 -7.61 -1.74
CA LYS A 280 4.63 -8.33 -1.17
C LYS A 280 5.06 -9.63 -0.50
N ALA A 281 4.40 -9.97 0.60
CA ALA A 281 4.45 -11.32 1.13
C ALA A 281 3.66 -12.28 0.24
N ALA A 282 4.11 -13.54 0.18
CA ALA A 282 3.52 -14.54 -0.70
C ALA A 282 2.10 -14.97 -0.29
N ASN A 283 1.83 -15.01 1.01
CA ASN A 283 0.55 -15.48 1.56
C ASN A 283 -0.19 -14.34 2.25
N PRO A 284 -1.54 -14.33 2.24
CA PRO A 284 -2.30 -13.37 3.00
C PRO A 284 -2.09 -13.56 4.51
N ILE A 285 -2.25 -12.49 5.29
CA ILE A 285 -2.37 -12.50 6.75
C ILE A 285 -3.64 -13.25 7.16
N PHE A 286 -4.77 -12.90 6.54
CA PHE A 286 -6.06 -13.52 6.76
C PHE A 286 -6.74 -13.81 5.44
N HIS A 287 -7.43 -14.93 5.34
CA HIS A 287 -8.19 -15.32 4.15
C HIS A 287 -9.54 -15.95 4.53
N ILE A 288 -10.55 -15.80 3.68
CA ILE A 288 -11.89 -16.38 3.91
C ILE A 288 -11.88 -17.91 4.06
N SER A 289 -10.81 -18.58 3.60
CA SER A 289 -10.63 -20.03 3.72
C SER A 289 -9.95 -20.49 5.01
N ASP A 290 -9.63 -19.58 5.95
CA ASP A 290 -8.96 -19.92 7.20
C ASP A 290 -9.84 -20.74 8.18
N GLY A 291 -11.12 -20.95 7.85
CA GLY A 291 -12.08 -21.65 8.70
C GLY A 291 -12.63 -20.80 9.85
N VAL A 292 -12.45 -19.47 9.80
CA VAL A 292 -12.99 -18.53 10.79
C VAL A 292 -14.42 -18.12 10.40
N SER A 293 -15.40 -18.54 11.19
CA SER A 293 -16.82 -18.49 10.83
C SER A 293 -17.36 -17.08 10.57
N TRP A 294 -17.01 -16.09 11.41
CA TRP A 294 -17.58 -14.74 11.32
C TRP A 294 -17.11 -13.94 10.08
N ARG A 295 -16.07 -14.43 9.39
CA ARG A 295 -15.45 -13.82 8.21
C ARG A 295 -15.28 -14.81 7.05
N SER A 296 -16.12 -15.84 6.99
CA SER A 296 -16.01 -16.92 6.01
C SER A 296 -16.45 -16.55 4.59
N VAL A 297 -17.16 -15.43 4.42
CA VAL A 297 -17.64 -14.95 3.11
C VAL A 297 -16.85 -13.71 2.65
N ARG A 298 -16.49 -12.82 3.57
CA ARG A 298 -15.65 -11.64 3.28
C ARG A 298 -14.62 -11.43 4.39
N CYS A 299 -13.40 -11.06 4.03
CA CYS A 299 -12.31 -10.73 4.95
C CYS A 299 -11.40 -9.66 4.32
N TYR A 300 -11.57 -8.37 4.65
CA TYR A 300 -10.98 -7.27 3.88
C TYR A 300 -11.02 -5.90 4.59
N THR A 301 -10.50 -4.87 3.94
CA THR A 301 -10.47 -3.45 4.38
C THR A 301 -9.79 -3.27 5.73
N PRO A 302 -8.50 -3.62 5.85
CA PRO A 302 -7.75 -3.40 7.08
C PRO A 302 -7.53 -1.91 7.33
N SER A 303 -7.96 -1.43 8.49
CA SER A 303 -7.59 -0.15 9.08
C SER A 303 -6.56 -0.41 10.17
N VAL A 304 -5.33 0.10 10.00
CA VAL A 304 -4.21 -0.24 10.89
C VAL A 304 -3.63 0.99 11.56
N ILE A 305 -3.55 0.97 12.88
CA ILE A 305 -2.82 1.96 13.68
C ILE A 305 -1.58 1.30 14.28
N ALA A 306 -0.46 1.99 14.24
CA ALA A 306 0.77 1.56 14.89
C ALA A 306 1.15 2.46 16.07
N LYS A 307 1.69 1.85 17.12
CA LYS A 307 2.37 2.53 18.21
C LYS A 307 3.79 1.98 18.31
N VAL A 308 4.77 2.87 18.34
CA VAL A 308 6.18 2.51 18.56
C VAL A 308 6.58 2.89 19.99
N SER A 309 7.18 1.96 20.73
CA SER A 309 7.75 2.21 22.05
C SER A 309 9.14 1.57 22.11
N GLY A 310 10.19 2.40 22.11
CA GLY A 310 11.55 1.93 21.87
C GLY A 310 11.65 1.28 20.50
N GLN A 311 12.07 0.01 20.45
CA GLN A 311 12.12 -0.79 19.22
C GLN A 311 10.84 -1.62 19.00
N THR A 312 9.94 -1.67 19.98
CA THR A 312 8.73 -2.48 19.87
C THR A 312 7.66 -1.73 19.09
N VAL A 313 7.12 -2.40 18.07
CA VAL A 313 5.98 -1.95 17.28
C VAL A 313 4.75 -2.74 17.72
N TYR A 314 3.70 -2.03 18.09
CA TYR A 314 2.39 -2.56 18.38
C TYR A 314 1.46 -2.17 17.24
N LEU A 315 0.95 -3.15 16.51
CA LEU A 315 -0.03 -2.96 15.45
C LEU A 315 -1.42 -3.33 15.94
N HIS A 316 -2.39 -2.48 15.64
CA HIS A 316 -3.80 -2.68 15.89
C HIS A 316 -4.53 -2.61 14.56
N MET A 317 -5.18 -3.70 14.16
CA MET A 317 -5.94 -3.80 12.91
C MET A 317 -7.41 -3.96 13.22
N TRP A 318 -8.24 -3.14 12.61
CA TRP A 318 -9.68 -3.34 12.50
C TRP A 318 -10.01 -3.66 11.05
N PHE A 319 -10.86 -4.64 10.81
CA PHE A 319 -11.11 -5.10 9.45
C PHE A 319 -12.52 -5.66 9.29
N THR A 320 -13.04 -5.62 8.08
CA THR A 320 -14.38 -6.12 7.77
C THR A 320 -14.36 -7.63 7.63
N GLY A 321 -15.28 -8.29 8.35
CA GLY A 321 -15.67 -9.67 8.12
C GLY A 321 -17.16 -9.80 7.79
N ASP A 322 -17.52 -10.85 7.08
CA ASP A 322 -18.91 -11.19 6.75
C ASP A 322 -19.05 -12.72 6.71
N ASP A 323 -20.09 -13.26 7.33
CA ASP A 323 -20.46 -14.68 7.33
C ASP A 323 -21.62 -15.01 6.38
N GLY A 324 -22.07 -14.03 5.58
CA GLY A 324 -23.22 -14.09 4.70
C GLY A 324 -24.51 -13.54 5.32
N SER A 325 -24.54 -13.35 6.64
CA SER A 325 -25.69 -12.81 7.39
C SER A 325 -25.38 -11.49 8.09
N ASN A 326 -24.16 -11.36 8.61
CA ASN A 326 -23.72 -10.21 9.38
C ASN A 326 -22.39 -9.67 8.86
N ARG A 327 -22.38 -8.41 8.42
CA ARG A 327 -21.16 -7.71 8.03
C ARG A 327 -20.71 -6.81 9.17
N ALA A 328 -19.57 -7.13 9.75
CA ALA A 328 -19.11 -6.58 11.01
C ALA A 328 -17.61 -6.26 10.96
N ILE A 329 -17.14 -5.56 12.00
CA ILE A 329 -15.73 -5.21 12.17
C ILE A 329 -15.11 -6.11 13.22
N GLY A 330 -14.04 -6.82 12.85
CA GLY A 330 -13.17 -7.55 13.76
C GLY A 330 -11.94 -6.76 14.13
N TYR A 331 -11.20 -7.29 15.09
CA TYR A 331 -9.98 -6.71 15.62
C TYR A 331 -8.87 -7.77 15.68
N ALA A 332 -7.65 -7.36 15.35
CA ALA A 332 -6.46 -8.18 15.46
C ALA A 332 -5.27 -7.33 15.92
N VAL A 333 -4.28 -7.99 16.54
CA VAL A 333 -3.08 -7.34 17.02
C VAL A 333 -1.83 -8.06 16.53
N SER A 334 -0.77 -7.29 16.32
CA SER A 334 0.57 -7.83 16.14
C SER A 334 1.55 -7.05 16.99
N THR A 335 2.59 -7.73 17.47
CA THR A 335 3.70 -7.10 18.20
C THR A 335 4.99 -7.69 17.69
N TYR A 336 5.91 -6.82 17.28
CA TYR A 336 7.24 -7.23 16.86
C TYR A 336 8.27 -6.18 17.24
N VAL A 337 9.54 -6.57 17.19
CA VAL A 337 10.66 -5.71 17.54
C VAL A 337 11.41 -5.35 16.28
N LEU A 338 11.60 -4.05 16.04
CA LEU A 338 12.45 -3.54 14.98
C LEU A 338 13.92 -3.93 15.27
N PRO A 339 14.70 -4.32 14.26
CA PRO A 339 16.13 -4.54 14.44
C PRO A 339 16.80 -3.32 15.06
N GLN A 340 17.76 -3.51 15.97
CA GLN A 340 18.48 -2.40 16.60
C GLN A 340 19.20 -1.56 15.52
N GLN A 341 18.82 -0.29 15.37
CA GLN A 341 19.72 0.69 14.74
C GLN A 341 20.92 0.88 15.67
N GLY A 342 21.99 0.11 15.47
CA GLY A 342 23.25 0.27 16.22
C GLY A 342 24.02 -1.01 16.57
N VAL A 343 23.48 -2.22 16.36
CA VAL A 343 24.27 -3.46 16.45
C VAL A 343 24.13 -4.20 15.14
N VAL A 344 25.12 -4.00 14.26
CA VAL A 344 25.34 -4.84 13.10
C VAL A 344 25.74 -6.24 13.61
N GLN A 345 24.77 -7.11 13.89
CA GLN A 345 25.04 -8.55 13.94
C GLN A 345 25.16 -9.06 12.50
N LYS A 346 26.35 -8.86 11.96
CA LYS A 346 26.74 -9.00 10.55
C LYS A 346 26.65 -10.41 9.96
N GLU A 347 26.05 -11.40 10.63
CA GLU A 347 26.20 -12.81 10.21
C GLU A 347 24.90 -13.63 10.14
N ARG A 348 23.74 -13.09 10.55
CA ARG A 348 22.47 -13.87 10.62
C ARG A 348 21.38 -13.44 9.64
N GLU A 349 21.35 -12.18 9.20
CA GLU A 349 20.36 -11.67 8.24
C GLU A 349 20.57 -12.22 6.81
N GLU A 350 21.79 -12.63 6.45
CA GLU A 350 22.08 -13.15 5.10
C GLU A 350 21.59 -14.58 4.87
N ARG A 351 21.41 -15.39 5.92
CA ARG A 351 20.98 -16.80 5.79
C ARG A 351 19.48 -16.97 5.59
N ASP A 352 18.65 -16.06 6.10
CA ASP A 352 17.18 -16.17 6.01
C ASP A 352 16.63 -15.56 4.72
N ILE A 353 17.31 -14.56 4.13
CA ILE A 353 17.05 -14.09 2.76
C ILE A 353 17.35 -15.19 1.74
N GLN A 354 18.31 -16.08 2.03
CA GLN A 354 18.73 -17.15 1.11
C GLN A 354 17.73 -18.30 0.92
N GLN A 355 16.82 -18.53 1.86
CA GLN A 355 15.95 -19.71 1.82
C GLN A 355 14.57 -19.51 1.19
N GLN A 356 14.11 -18.26 1.00
CA GLN A 356 12.76 -17.99 0.45
C GLN A 356 12.69 -17.59 -1.04
N MET A 357 13.82 -17.48 -1.73
CA MET A 357 13.87 -17.10 -3.17
C MET A 357 14.15 -18.27 -4.13
N VAL A 358 13.84 -19.51 -3.71
CA VAL A 358 14.20 -20.74 -4.44
C VAL A 358 13.18 -21.11 -5.55
N PRO A 359 12.53 -20.16 -6.23
CA PRO A 359 12.67 -20.23 -7.67
C PRO A 359 12.64 -18.86 -8.36
N LEU A 360 13.61 -17.99 -8.09
CA LEU A 360 14.17 -17.22 -9.19
C LEU A 360 15.34 -18.04 -9.71
N ALA A 361 15.12 -18.65 -10.88
CA ALA A 361 16.13 -19.35 -11.64
C ALA A 361 17.44 -18.54 -11.62
N GLN A 362 18.56 -19.25 -11.68
CA GLN A 362 19.92 -18.71 -11.80
C GLN A 362 19.98 -17.61 -12.89
N PHE A 363 19.64 -16.37 -12.55
CA PHE A 363 19.85 -15.25 -13.44
C PHE A 363 21.34 -15.01 -13.45
N ASN A 364 21.93 -15.32 -14.59
CA ASN A 364 23.37 -15.36 -14.73
C ASN A 364 23.86 -13.91 -14.73
N PHE A 365 24.62 -13.50 -13.71
CA PHE A 365 25.30 -12.21 -13.66
C PHE A 365 25.99 -11.90 -14.99
N THR A 366 26.59 -12.92 -15.61
CA THR A 366 27.19 -12.83 -16.94
C THR A 366 26.21 -12.39 -18.03
N GLU A 367 24.96 -12.81 -17.99
CA GLU A 367 23.96 -12.41 -18.99
C GLU A 367 23.38 -11.03 -18.70
N CYS A 368 23.03 -10.75 -17.45
CA CYS A 368 22.41 -9.47 -17.11
C CYS A 368 23.37 -8.29 -17.08
N CYS A 369 24.64 -8.53 -16.72
CA CYS A 369 25.65 -7.50 -16.56
C CYS A 369 26.69 -7.54 -17.68
N GLU A 370 27.47 -8.62 -17.78
CA GLU A 370 28.62 -8.66 -18.70
C GLU A 370 28.17 -8.55 -20.17
N ARG A 371 27.24 -9.42 -20.60
CA ARG A 371 26.73 -9.42 -21.98
C ARG A 371 26.03 -8.11 -22.35
N ASN A 372 25.19 -7.56 -21.47
CA ASN A 372 24.47 -6.33 -21.78
C ASN A 372 25.38 -5.10 -21.75
N GLU A 373 26.41 -5.07 -20.90
CA GLU A 373 27.44 -4.03 -20.93
C GLU A 373 28.23 -4.08 -22.23
N ASP A 374 28.59 -5.28 -22.72
CA ASP A 374 29.28 -5.43 -24.02
C ASP A 374 28.41 -4.90 -25.17
N ILE A 375 27.12 -5.26 -25.22
CA ILE A 375 26.19 -4.76 -26.24
C ILE A 375 26.04 -3.23 -26.14
N ALA A 376 25.90 -2.70 -24.92
CA ALA A 376 25.80 -1.26 -24.70
C ALA A 376 27.07 -0.53 -25.15
N ALA A 377 28.25 -1.09 -24.88
CA ALA A 377 29.52 -0.54 -25.31
C ALA A 377 29.65 -0.49 -26.84
N ASP A 378 29.25 -1.55 -27.55
CA ASP A 378 29.27 -1.59 -29.02
C ASP A 378 28.31 -0.57 -29.64
N LEU A 379 27.11 -0.41 -29.07
CA LEU A 379 26.15 0.61 -29.52
C LEU A 379 26.68 2.01 -29.26
N LEU A 380 27.25 2.27 -28.09
CA LEU A 380 27.88 3.56 -27.77
C LEU A 380 29.08 3.86 -28.68
N ASP A 381 29.85 2.85 -29.09
CA ASP A 381 30.93 3.01 -30.06
C ASP A 381 30.40 3.41 -31.45
N THR A 382 29.30 2.80 -31.87
CA THR A 382 28.60 3.13 -33.13
C THR A 382 28.05 4.56 -33.10
N LEU A 383 27.55 5.00 -31.94
CA LEU A 383 27.02 6.35 -31.72
C LEU A 383 28.11 7.40 -31.49
N LYS A 384 29.40 7.08 -31.62
CA LYS A 384 30.48 8.06 -31.43
C LYS A 384 30.30 9.27 -32.35
N GLY A 385 30.15 10.45 -31.73
CA GLY A 385 29.94 11.71 -32.43
C GLY A 385 28.47 12.12 -32.57
N ILE A 386 27.53 11.35 -31.99
CA ILE A 386 26.16 11.82 -31.77
C ILE A 386 26.14 13.04 -30.85
N ASP A 387 25.15 13.92 -31.03
CA ASP A 387 24.93 15.06 -30.15
C ASP A 387 24.51 14.57 -28.75
N GLU A 388 25.35 14.83 -27.75
CA GLU A 388 25.13 14.39 -26.37
C GLU A 388 23.96 15.12 -25.68
N ASP A 389 23.45 16.21 -26.28
CA ASP A 389 22.29 16.94 -25.76
C ASP A 389 20.94 16.30 -26.14
N ILE A 390 20.93 15.27 -27.00
CA ILE A 390 19.73 14.51 -27.35
C ILE A 390 19.11 13.90 -26.07
N PRO A 391 17.86 14.25 -25.71
CA PRO A 391 17.22 13.79 -24.47
C PRO A 391 17.22 12.27 -24.31
N GLU A 392 16.93 11.55 -25.38
CA GLU A 392 16.89 10.09 -25.42
C GLU A 392 18.28 9.50 -25.16
N TYR A 393 19.33 10.11 -25.71
CA TYR A 393 20.71 9.67 -25.48
C TYR A 393 21.10 9.86 -24.01
N ARG A 394 20.72 10.99 -23.38
CA ARG A 394 20.93 11.23 -21.94
C ARG A 394 20.16 10.25 -21.07
N GLU A 395 18.90 9.98 -21.40
CA GLU A 395 18.08 9.00 -20.71
C GLU A 395 18.70 7.59 -20.78
N ALA A 396 19.22 7.19 -21.95
CA ALA A 396 19.94 5.93 -22.09
C ALA A 396 21.19 5.87 -21.20
N LEU A 397 21.97 6.96 -21.12
CA LEU A 397 23.15 7.03 -20.25
C LEU A 397 22.79 6.93 -18.76
N GLU A 398 21.68 7.54 -18.33
CA GLU A 398 21.18 7.42 -16.95
C GLU A 398 20.77 5.98 -16.61
N TYR A 399 20.08 5.29 -17.53
CA TYR A 399 19.77 3.87 -17.34
C TYR A 399 21.03 3.01 -17.27
N LEU A 400 22.04 3.28 -18.11
CA LEU A 400 23.32 2.57 -18.06
C LEU A 400 24.07 2.80 -16.74
N GLU A 401 24.08 4.03 -16.21
CA GLU A 401 24.70 4.32 -14.92
C GLU A 401 24.03 3.52 -13.79
N GLN A 402 22.71 3.50 -13.76
CA GLN A 402 21.93 2.73 -12.78
C GLN A 402 22.13 1.21 -12.96
N ALA A 403 22.23 0.73 -14.20
CA ALA A 403 22.49 -0.67 -14.51
C ALA A 403 23.87 -1.10 -14.00
N ARG A 404 24.90 -0.29 -14.26
CA ARG A 404 26.28 -0.51 -13.79
C ARG A 404 26.37 -0.51 -12.27
N TYR A 405 25.67 0.42 -11.60
CA TYR A 405 25.57 0.43 -10.13
C TYR A 405 24.96 -0.88 -9.62
N SER A 406 23.89 -1.34 -10.26
CA SER A 406 23.22 -2.60 -9.91
C SER A 406 24.15 -3.81 -10.13
N CYS A 407 24.91 -3.84 -11.22
CA CYS A 407 25.92 -4.87 -11.45
C CYS A 407 27.06 -4.86 -10.42
N LEU A 408 27.54 -3.68 -10.02
CA LEU A 408 28.50 -3.53 -8.94
C LEU A 408 27.98 -4.13 -7.63
N LYS A 409 26.73 -3.79 -7.25
CA LYS A 409 26.07 -4.34 -6.06
C LYS A 409 25.87 -5.84 -6.17
N SER A 410 25.47 -6.33 -7.34
CA SER A 410 25.31 -7.76 -7.59
C SER A 410 26.60 -8.54 -7.32
N ARG A 411 27.73 -8.04 -7.83
CA ARG A 411 29.05 -8.65 -7.65
C ARG A 411 29.54 -8.58 -6.20
N GLU A 412 29.40 -7.43 -5.54
CA GLU A 412 29.75 -7.24 -4.13
C GLU A 412 28.98 -8.21 -3.22
N LEU A 413 27.67 -8.33 -3.45
CA LEU A 413 26.79 -9.17 -2.65
C LEU A 413 27.01 -10.65 -2.94
N THR A 414 27.23 -11.04 -4.20
CA THR A 414 27.57 -12.42 -4.55
C THR A 414 28.93 -12.83 -3.95
N ALA A 415 29.94 -11.98 -4.04
CA ALA A 415 31.29 -12.26 -3.52
C ALA A 415 31.34 -12.32 -1.99
N SER A 416 30.45 -11.61 -1.29
CA SER A 416 30.29 -11.70 0.17
C SER A 416 29.50 -12.92 0.63
N GLY A 417 29.08 -13.79 -0.29
CA GLY A 417 28.31 -15.00 0.01
C GLY A 417 26.80 -14.78 0.01
N ASN A 418 26.33 -13.57 -0.30
CA ASN A 418 24.91 -13.20 -0.42
C ASN A 418 24.42 -13.29 -1.89
N ALA A 419 24.46 -14.50 -2.45
CA ALA A 419 24.11 -14.76 -3.85
C ALA A 419 22.67 -14.36 -4.22
N VAL A 420 21.75 -14.33 -3.25
CA VAL A 420 20.35 -13.98 -3.50
C VAL A 420 20.17 -12.48 -3.70
N ALA A 421 20.74 -11.65 -2.82
CA ALA A 421 20.76 -10.21 -3.05
C ALA A 421 21.58 -9.88 -4.31
N GLY A 422 22.66 -10.63 -4.55
CA GLY A 422 23.41 -10.62 -5.80
C GLY A 422 22.51 -10.78 -7.03
N ASN A 423 21.71 -11.84 -7.08
CA ASN A 423 20.80 -12.14 -8.18
C ASN A 423 19.68 -11.10 -8.33
N TYR A 424 19.18 -10.52 -7.24
CA TYR A 424 18.19 -9.43 -7.29
C TYR A 424 18.74 -8.21 -8.03
N PHE A 425 19.96 -7.78 -7.67
CA PHE A 425 20.60 -6.64 -8.33
C PHE A 425 21.00 -6.95 -9.78
N ALA A 426 21.33 -8.22 -10.10
CA ALA A 426 21.52 -8.64 -11.50
C ALA A 426 20.22 -8.52 -12.30
N LEU A 427 19.08 -8.90 -11.73
CA LEU A 427 17.78 -8.77 -12.39
C LEU A 427 17.38 -7.30 -12.59
N GLN A 428 17.64 -6.43 -11.61
CA GLN A 428 17.46 -4.99 -11.77
C GLN A 428 18.32 -4.43 -12.90
N ALA A 429 19.60 -4.83 -12.95
CA ALA A 429 20.49 -4.45 -14.04
C ALA A 429 19.93 -4.89 -15.40
N CYS A 430 19.42 -6.13 -15.50
CA CYS A 430 18.76 -6.63 -16.72
C CYS A 430 17.63 -5.72 -17.21
N GLY A 431 16.75 -5.25 -16.31
CA GLY A 431 15.67 -4.34 -16.67
C GLY A 431 16.17 -2.96 -17.13
N LEU A 432 17.18 -2.42 -16.45
CA LEU A 432 17.78 -1.12 -16.79
C LEU A 432 18.55 -1.17 -18.11
N TYR A 433 19.32 -2.24 -18.36
CA TYR A 433 19.95 -2.47 -19.65
C TYR A 433 18.91 -2.64 -20.75
N ALA A 434 17.80 -3.34 -20.53
CA ALA A 434 16.76 -3.46 -21.56
C ALA A 434 16.22 -2.08 -21.99
N GLN A 435 15.97 -1.17 -21.05
CA GLN A 435 15.56 0.21 -21.37
C GLN A 435 16.66 0.96 -22.14
N ALA A 436 17.90 0.91 -21.66
CA ALA A 436 19.02 1.59 -22.32
C ALA A 436 19.26 1.07 -23.75
N LEU A 437 19.29 -0.25 -23.93
CA LEU A 437 19.57 -0.89 -25.22
C LEU A 437 18.48 -0.61 -26.25
N GLU A 438 17.21 -0.57 -25.83
CA GLU A 438 16.10 -0.19 -26.72
C GLU A 438 16.31 1.22 -27.28
N ILE A 439 16.65 2.18 -26.43
CA ILE A 439 16.89 3.56 -26.84
C ILE A 439 18.13 3.66 -27.75
N LEU A 440 19.24 3.02 -27.37
CA LEU A 440 20.49 3.06 -28.14
C LEU A 440 20.32 2.42 -29.53
N GLN A 441 19.57 1.32 -29.64
CA GLN A 441 19.27 0.69 -30.93
C GLN A 441 18.44 1.58 -31.84
N ILE A 442 17.45 2.29 -31.28
CA ILE A 442 16.65 3.27 -32.03
C ILE A 442 17.54 4.40 -32.56
N LEU A 443 18.45 4.92 -31.73
CA LEU A 443 19.38 5.98 -32.14
C LEU A 443 20.34 5.51 -33.24
N VAL A 444 20.87 4.28 -33.14
CA VAL A 444 21.74 3.71 -34.19
C VAL A 444 20.97 3.57 -35.52
N ALA A 445 19.73 3.08 -35.47
CA ALA A 445 18.89 2.94 -36.66
C ALA A 445 18.50 4.29 -37.31
N GLN A 446 18.63 5.41 -36.59
CA GLN A 446 18.41 6.76 -37.13
C GLN A 446 19.68 7.36 -37.76
N MET A 447 20.86 6.75 -37.54
CA MET A 447 22.14 7.16 -38.14
C MET A 447 22.45 6.43 -39.46
N GLU A 448 21.82 5.27 -39.70
CA GLU A 448 21.83 4.53 -40.98
C GLU A 448 20.84 5.11 -41.99
#